data_AF-A0AAV5UND7-F1
#
_entry.id   AF-A0AAV5UND7-F1
#
_cell.length_a   1.000
_cell.length_b   1.000
_cell.length_c   1.000
_cell.angle_alpha   90.00
_cell.angle_beta   90.00
_cell.angle_gamma   90.00
#
_symmetry.space_group_name_H-M   'P 1'
#
loop_
_entity.id
_entity.type
_entity.pdbx_description
1 polymer ?
#
loop_
_entity_poly.entity_id
_entity_poly.type
_entity_poly.pdbx_seq_one_letter_code
_entity_poly.pdbx_strand_id
1 'polypeptide(L)'
;MQYGREEDDPPLVLGHTDMWTNNILFERRKEGGLELLAFVDWQCATVGLALLDVASVVGINMSAVERRRTEETILSRYTNRMRERKKEFVREFDVTFDSVRRLYLRCLRFAALQLCLTVGGLLTAPVGDSEEVKEKRRRHAEQLKHSAERLKGILEDI
;
A
#
# COMPACT_ATOMS: atom_id res chain seq x y z
N MET A 1 -3.20 -12.34 -10.27
CA MET A 1 -3.98 -11.97 -9.07
C MET A 1 -5.44 -11.62 -9.43
N GLN A 2 -6.08 -12.41 -10.31
CA GLN A 2 -7.42 -12.10 -10.86
C GLN A 2 -8.45 -13.21 -10.54
N TYR A 3 -8.06 -14.25 -9.81
CA TYR A 3 -8.93 -15.35 -9.40
C TYR A 3 -9.73 -14.97 -8.15
N GLY A 4 -11.04 -15.25 -8.14
CA GLY A 4 -11.92 -14.99 -6.99
C GLY A 4 -12.49 -13.58 -6.93
N ARG A 5 -12.77 -12.97 -8.10
CA ARG A 5 -13.51 -11.71 -8.16
C ARG A 5 -15.00 -11.93 -7.88
N GLU A 6 -15.58 -11.03 -7.08
CA GLU A 6 -17.01 -10.93 -6.85
C GLU A 6 -17.65 -10.05 -7.93
N GLU A 7 -18.95 -10.22 -8.18
CA GLU A 7 -19.68 -9.50 -9.23
C GLU A 7 -19.75 -7.99 -8.96
N ASP A 8 -19.84 -7.61 -7.69
CA ASP A 8 -19.87 -6.22 -7.23
C ASP A 8 -18.48 -5.64 -6.95
N ASP A 9 -17.41 -6.35 -7.31
CA ASP A 9 -16.05 -5.82 -7.19
C ASP A 9 -15.85 -4.60 -8.12
N PRO A 10 -15.15 -3.55 -7.65
CA PRO A 10 -14.66 -2.48 -8.50
C PRO A 10 -13.99 -2.99 -9.79
N PRO A 11 -14.04 -2.20 -10.89
CA PRO A 11 -13.43 -2.58 -12.15
C PRO A 11 -11.92 -2.81 -11.99
N LEU A 12 -11.34 -3.60 -12.89
CA LEU A 12 -9.87 -3.66 -12.97
C LEU A 12 -9.35 -2.32 -13.45
N VAL A 13 -8.21 -1.91 -12.92
CA VAL A 13 -7.55 -0.65 -13.29
C VAL A 13 -6.09 -0.89 -13.58
N LEU A 14 -5.46 0.03 -14.31
CA LEU A 14 -4.01 0.10 -14.35
C LEU A 14 -3.51 0.58 -12.98
N GLY A 15 -2.86 -0.31 -12.24
CA GLY A 15 -2.21 -0.01 -10.96
C GLY A 15 -0.71 0.14 -11.13
N HIS A 16 -0.09 0.87 -10.21
CA HIS A 16 1.36 0.98 -10.08
C HIS A 16 1.97 -0.35 -9.61
N THR A 17 1.32 -0.99 -8.64
CA THR A 17 1.61 -2.29 -7.99
C THR A 17 2.92 -2.39 -7.21
N ASP A 18 3.78 -1.38 -7.31
CA ASP A 18 4.91 -1.16 -6.41
C ASP A 18 4.78 0.18 -5.67
N MET A 19 3.63 0.43 -5.05
CA MET A 19 3.35 1.73 -4.41
C MET A 19 3.76 1.74 -2.93
N TRP A 20 4.79 2.52 -2.60
CA TRP A 20 5.32 2.77 -1.26
C TRP A 20 5.91 4.18 -1.18
N THR A 21 6.25 4.67 0.02
CA THR A 21 6.60 6.10 0.21
C THR A 21 7.74 6.60 -0.68
N ASN A 22 8.68 5.74 -1.08
CA ASN A 22 9.82 6.14 -1.92
C ASN A 22 9.43 6.38 -3.39
N ASN A 23 8.29 5.84 -3.83
CA ASN A 23 7.76 6.00 -5.18
C ASN A 23 6.74 7.15 -5.28
N ILE A 24 6.62 7.96 -4.21
CA ILE A 24 5.70 9.10 -4.11
C ILE A 24 6.53 10.37 -3.87
N LEU A 25 6.59 11.24 -4.87
CA LEU A 25 7.29 12.52 -4.77
C LEU A 25 6.35 13.60 -4.25
N PHE A 26 6.85 14.41 -3.32
CA PHE A 26 6.13 15.55 -2.77
C PHE A 26 6.90 16.84 -3.02
N GLU A 27 6.18 17.91 -3.37
CA GLU A 27 6.70 19.27 -3.41
C GLU A 27 6.29 20.03 -2.14
N ARG A 28 7.15 20.93 -1.65
CA ARG A 28 6.81 21.80 -0.51
C ARG A 28 6.00 22.98 -1.00
N ARG A 29 4.82 23.20 -0.40
CA ARG A 29 4.04 24.41 -0.67
C ARG A 29 4.71 25.64 -0.06
N LYS A 30 4.56 26.79 -0.73
CA LYS A 30 5.11 28.09 -0.29
C LYS A 30 4.66 28.49 1.12
N GLU A 31 3.43 28.12 1.50
CA GLU A 31 2.82 28.43 2.80
C GLU A 31 3.04 27.35 3.86
N GLY A 32 3.89 26.35 3.56
CA GLY A 32 4.05 25.15 4.37
C GLY A 32 3.14 24.01 3.93
N GLY A 33 3.54 22.78 4.26
CA GLY A 33 2.86 21.56 3.83
C GLY A 33 3.49 20.90 2.60
N LEU A 34 2.97 19.71 2.28
CA LEU A 34 3.41 18.89 1.16
C LEU A 34 2.26 18.73 0.17
N GLU A 35 2.59 18.78 -1.11
CA GLU A 35 1.69 18.49 -2.23
C GLU A 35 2.23 17.31 -3.02
N LEU A 36 1.35 16.41 -3.44
CA LEU A 36 1.74 15.30 -4.32
C LEU A 36 2.23 15.88 -5.65
N LEU A 37 3.50 15.61 -5.97
CA LEU A 37 4.12 16.05 -7.21
C LEU A 37 3.97 14.98 -8.31
N ALA A 38 4.36 13.74 -8.00
CA ALA A 38 4.33 12.65 -8.96
C ALA A 38 4.39 11.28 -8.29
N PHE A 39 3.84 10.27 -8.97
CA PHE A 39 4.19 8.87 -8.76
C PHE A 39 5.27 8.47 -9.76
N VAL A 40 6.32 7.81 -9.27
CA VAL A 40 7.48 7.40 -10.08
C VAL A 40 7.73 5.91 -9.94
N ASP A 41 8.56 5.36 -10.83
CA ASP A 41 8.95 3.95 -10.83
C ASP A 41 7.84 2.96 -11.26
N TRP A 42 7.29 3.21 -12.45
CA TRP A 42 6.19 2.42 -13.05
C TRP A 42 6.61 1.06 -13.62
N GLN A 43 7.80 0.54 -13.29
CA GLN A 43 8.33 -0.71 -13.87
C GLN A 43 7.48 -1.95 -13.56
N CYS A 44 6.70 -1.91 -12.48
CA CYS A 44 5.79 -2.98 -12.08
C CYS A 44 4.34 -2.78 -12.58
N ALA A 45 4.05 -1.68 -13.28
CA ALA A 45 2.67 -1.31 -13.60
C ALA A 45 1.91 -2.42 -14.34
N THR A 46 0.70 -2.74 -13.87
CA THR A 46 -0.11 -3.81 -14.47
C THR A 46 -1.60 -3.60 -14.22
N VAL A 47 -2.43 -4.25 -15.05
CA VAL A 47 -3.88 -4.23 -14.88
C VAL A 47 -4.28 -5.21 -13.77
N GLY A 48 -4.89 -4.66 -12.71
CA GLY A 48 -5.17 -5.41 -11.49
C GLY A 48 -6.33 -4.87 -10.68
N LEU A 49 -6.41 -5.31 -9.43
CA LEU A 49 -7.46 -4.94 -8.50
C LEU A 49 -7.35 -3.46 -8.13
N ALA A 50 -8.48 -2.73 -8.15
CA ALA A 50 -8.51 -1.28 -7.96
C ALA A 50 -7.97 -0.77 -6.62
N LEU A 51 -7.89 -1.65 -5.61
CA LEU A 51 -7.43 -1.31 -4.26
C LEU A 51 -6.02 -1.81 -3.97
N LEU A 52 -5.32 -2.39 -4.95
CA LEU A 52 -3.99 -2.96 -4.74
C LEU A 52 -2.99 -1.90 -4.26
N ASP A 53 -2.89 -0.77 -4.96
CA ASP A 53 -1.99 0.33 -4.59
C ASP A 53 -2.39 0.97 -3.25
N VAL A 54 -3.69 1.12 -2.99
CA VAL A 54 -4.20 1.64 -1.71
C VAL A 54 -3.78 0.71 -0.56
N ALA A 55 -3.96 -0.60 -0.73
CA ALA A 55 -3.57 -1.59 0.26
C ALA A 55 -2.05 -1.66 0.45
N SER A 56 -1.25 -1.55 -0.61
CA SER A 56 0.21 -1.47 -0.51
C SER A 56 0.65 -0.24 0.27
N VAL A 57 0.12 0.95 -0.05
CA VAL A 57 0.48 2.18 0.68
C VAL A 57 0.10 2.08 2.16
N VAL A 58 -1.15 1.71 2.45
CA VAL A 58 -1.66 1.66 3.83
C VAL A 58 -1.03 0.51 4.62
N GLY A 59 -0.83 -0.66 3.99
CA GLY A 59 -0.25 -1.83 4.63
C GLY A 59 1.25 -1.69 4.90
N ILE A 60 2.02 -1.22 3.93
CA ILE A 60 3.49 -1.19 4.02
C ILE A 60 3.97 -0.01 4.87
N ASN A 61 3.28 1.14 4.82
CA ASN A 61 3.82 2.40 5.34
C ASN A 61 3.19 2.85 6.67
N MET A 62 1.98 2.38 7.03
CA MET A 62 1.34 2.74 8.29
C MET A 62 1.60 1.71 9.40
N SER A 63 1.62 2.16 10.65
CA SER A 63 1.48 1.27 11.79
C SER A 63 0.07 0.66 11.83
N ALA A 64 -0.10 -0.49 12.49
CA ALA A 64 -1.42 -1.13 12.63
C ALA A 64 -2.43 -0.22 13.33
N VAL A 65 -1.99 0.54 14.34
CA VAL A 65 -2.80 1.50 15.08
C VAL A 65 -3.30 2.61 14.16
N GLU A 66 -2.42 3.21 13.37
CA GLU A 66 -2.80 4.30 12.45
C GLU A 66 -3.68 3.81 11.31
N ARG A 67 -3.41 2.63 10.76
CA ARG A 67 -4.25 2.00 9.73
C ARG A 67 -5.66 1.81 10.24
N ARG A 68 -5.86 1.09 11.36
CA ARG A 68 -7.20 0.85 11.93
C ARG A 68 -7.94 2.14 12.26
N ARG A 69 -7.23 3.19 12.67
CA ARG A 69 -7.79 4.52 12.95
C ARG A 69 -8.26 5.27 11.68
N THR A 70 -7.63 5.03 10.53
CA THR A 70 -7.80 5.87 9.33
C THR A 70 -8.41 5.14 8.13
N GLU A 71 -8.41 3.81 8.12
CA GLU A 71 -8.83 3.00 6.97
C GLU A 71 -10.25 3.31 6.51
N GLU A 72 -11.20 3.46 7.42
CA GLU A 72 -12.59 3.76 7.07
C GLU A 72 -12.71 5.10 6.33
N THR A 73 -11.95 6.11 6.77
CA THR A 73 -11.91 7.42 6.11
C THR A 73 -11.28 7.31 4.72
N ILE A 74 -10.19 6.55 4.57
CA ILE A 74 -9.51 6.33 3.29
C ILE A 74 -10.45 5.62 2.31
N LEU A 75 -11.07 4.52 2.74
CA LEU A 75 -11.99 3.72 1.91
C LEU A 75 -13.25 4.51 1.55
N SER A 76 -13.78 5.33 2.47
CA SER A 76 -14.93 6.20 2.19
C SER A 76 -14.60 7.23 1.12
N ARG A 77 -13.43 7.88 1.21
CA ARG A 77 -12.95 8.83 0.20
C ARG A 77 -12.75 8.15 -1.16
N TYR A 78 -12.14 6.97 -1.16
CA TYR A 78 -11.90 6.20 -2.38
C TYR A 78 -13.23 5.77 -3.05
N THR A 79 -14.18 5.28 -2.26
CA THR A 79 -15.52 4.88 -2.71
C THR A 79 -16.27 6.07 -3.31
N ASN A 80 -16.30 7.21 -2.63
CA ASN A 80 -16.97 8.42 -3.11
C ASN A 80 -16.34 8.91 -4.42
N ARG A 81 -15.01 8.90 -4.51
CA ARG A 81 -14.30 9.30 -5.73
C ARG A 81 -14.63 8.39 -6.92
N MET A 82 -14.72 7.07 -6.71
CA MET A 82 -15.13 6.15 -7.77
C MET A 82 -16.58 6.39 -8.21
N ARG A 83 -17.49 6.67 -7.27
CA ARG A 83 -18.90 6.99 -7.60
C ARG A 83 -19.02 8.26 -8.42
N GLU A 84 -18.33 9.33 -8.00
CA GLU A 84 -18.31 10.62 -8.71
C GLU A 84 -17.83 10.45 -10.16
N ARG A 85 -16.83 9.59 -10.37
CA ARG A 85 -16.20 9.37 -11.68
C ARG A 85 -16.74 8.16 -12.43
N LYS A 86 -17.80 7.50 -11.95
CA LYS A 86 -18.33 6.25 -12.53
C LYS A 86 -18.64 6.38 -14.03
N LYS A 87 -19.10 7.55 -14.48
CA LYS A 87 -19.42 7.85 -15.89
C LYS A 87 -18.20 7.99 -16.80
N GLU A 88 -17.00 8.15 -16.24
CA GLU A 88 -15.74 8.23 -17.00
C GLU A 88 -15.24 6.84 -17.41
N PHE A 89 -15.80 5.76 -16.85
CA PHE A 89 -15.43 4.39 -17.18
C PHE A 89 -16.24 3.87 -18.37
N VAL A 90 -15.57 3.11 -19.24
CA VAL A 90 -16.20 2.50 -20.43
C VAL A 90 -17.30 1.51 -20.05
N ARG A 91 -17.13 0.79 -18.93
CA ARG A 91 -18.09 -0.19 -18.43
C ARG A 91 -18.81 0.40 -17.23
N GLU A 92 -20.14 0.30 -17.23
CA GLU A 92 -20.93 0.58 -16.04
C GLU A 92 -20.64 -0.45 -14.95
N PHE A 93 -20.48 0.03 -13.72
CA PHE A 93 -20.30 -0.78 -12.53
C PHE A 93 -20.98 -0.08 -11.37
N ASP A 94 -21.56 -0.80 -10.42
CA ASP A 94 -21.94 -0.20 -9.15
C ASP A 94 -20.87 -0.42 -8.10
N VAL A 95 -20.75 0.50 -7.15
CA VAL A 95 -19.75 0.39 -6.10
C VAL A 95 -20.32 0.81 -4.75
N THR A 96 -20.20 -0.10 -3.79
CA THR A 96 -20.61 0.09 -2.41
C THR A 96 -19.38 0.18 -1.51
N PHE A 97 -19.53 0.85 -0.36
CA PHE A 97 -18.46 0.87 0.63
C PHE A 97 -18.05 -0.55 1.04
N ASP A 98 -19.04 -1.45 1.19
CA ASP A 98 -18.78 -2.84 1.55
C ASP A 98 -18.00 -3.60 0.48
N SER A 99 -18.33 -3.43 -0.81
CA SER A 99 -17.56 -4.04 -1.91
C SER A 99 -16.10 -3.57 -1.92
N VAL A 100 -15.88 -2.27 -1.70
CA VAL A 100 -14.55 -1.66 -1.61
C VAL A 100 -13.79 -2.17 -0.39
N ARG A 101 -14.45 -2.30 0.76
CA ARG A 101 -13.86 -2.83 1.98
C ARG A 101 -13.45 -4.30 1.82
N ARG A 102 -14.31 -5.16 1.25
CA ARG A 102 -13.98 -6.57 0.98
C ARG A 102 -12.82 -6.70 -0.01
N LEU A 103 -12.80 -5.89 -1.06
CA LEU A 103 -11.68 -5.87 -2.02
C LEU A 103 -10.39 -5.37 -1.37
N TYR A 104 -10.45 -4.34 -0.53
CA TYR A 104 -9.30 -3.84 0.23
C TYR A 104 -8.71 -4.91 1.16
N LEU A 105 -9.53 -5.62 1.92
CA LEU A 105 -9.06 -6.71 2.80
C LEU A 105 -8.38 -7.84 2.00
N ARG A 106 -8.89 -8.18 0.81
CA ARG A 106 -8.20 -9.11 -0.10
C ARG A 106 -6.87 -8.56 -0.59
N CYS A 107 -6.80 -7.27 -0.93
CA CYS A 107 -5.56 -6.61 -1.35
C CYS A 107 -4.54 -6.48 -0.22
N LEU A 108 -4.96 -6.40 1.05
CA LEU A 108 -4.02 -6.40 2.19
C LEU A 108 -3.17 -7.67 2.27
N ARG A 109 -3.67 -8.80 1.74
CA ARG A 109 -2.88 -10.04 1.63
C ARG A 109 -1.65 -9.85 0.73
N PHE A 110 -1.78 -9.02 -0.30
CA PHE A 110 -0.64 -8.66 -1.15
C PHE A 110 0.36 -7.78 -0.42
N ALA A 111 -0.12 -6.78 0.34
CA ALA A 111 0.75 -5.97 1.19
C ALA A 111 1.49 -6.82 2.25
N ALA A 112 0.83 -7.83 2.82
CA ALA A 112 1.47 -8.79 3.72
C ALA A 112 2.58 -9.57 3.00
N LEU A 113 2.33 -10.06 1.76
CA LEU A 113 3.35 -10.74 0.96
C LEU A 113 4.54 -9.83 0.65
N GLN A 114 4.31 -8.56 0.27
CA GLN A 114 5.36 -7.58 0.05
C GLN A 114 6.20 -7.36 1.32
N LEU A 115 5.56 -7.22 2.48
CA LEU A 115 6.27 -7.10 3.75
C LEU A 115 7.06 -8.36 4.13
N CYS A 116 6.54 -9.56 3.84
CA CYS A 116 7.28 -10.81 4.04
C CYS A 116 8.60 -10.81 3.24
N LEU A 117 8.57 -10.36 1.98
CA LEU A 117 9.77 -10.26 1.15
C LEU A 117 10.75 -9.20 1.69
N THR A 118 10.24 -8.03 2.12
CA THR A 118 11.05 -6.98 2.75
C THR A 118 11.72 -7.47 4.04
N VAL A 119 10.98 -8.13 4.92
CA VAL A 119 11.49 -8.73 6.16
C VAL A 119 12.55 -9.79 5.83
N GLY A 120 12.28 -10.67 4.87
CA GLY A 120 13.22 -11.69 4.41
C GLY A 120 14.53 -11.10 3.88
N GLY A 121 14.46 -10.03 3.09
CA GLY A 121 15.64 -9.30 2.62
C GLY A 121 16.44 -8.67 3.77
N LEU A 122 15.76 -8.12 4.77
CA LEU A 122 16.38 -7.49 5.94
C LEU A 122 17.05 -8.48 6.90
N LEU A 123 16.70 -9.78 6.85
CA LEU A 123 17.40 -10.83 7.61
C LEU A 123 18.86 -11.03 7.15
N THR A 124 19.22 -10.54 5.96
CA THR A 124 20.61 -10.56 5.49
C THR A 124 21.42 -9.44 6.14
N ALA A 125 22.19 -9.78 7.18
CA ALA A 125 23.01 -8.80 7.90
C ALA A 125 24.22 -8.36 7.05
N PRO A 126 24.54 -7.06 6.99
CA PRO A 126 25.81 -6.59 6.42
C PRO A 126 27.00 -7.23 7.15
N VAL A 127 27.96 -7.79 6.41
CA VAL A 127 29.16 -8.46 6.96
C VAL A 127 30.31 -7.45 7.11
N GLY A 128 31.12 -7.57 8.17
CA GLY A 128 32.25 -6.69 8.47
C GLY A 128 32.21 -6.03 9.85
N ASP A 129 33.30 -5.36 10.22
CA ASP A 129 33.50 -4.77 11.56
C ASP A 129 33.74 -3.25 11.56
N SER A 130 33.66 -2.58 10.39
CA SER A 130 33.76 -1.12 10.33
C SER A 130 32.60 -0.44 11.06
N GLU A 131 32.83 0.77 11.56
CA GLU A 131 31.77 1.57 12.19
C GLU A 131 30.58 1.82 11.24
N GLU A 132 30.84 1.98 9.94
CA GLU A 132 29.79 2.08 8.92
C GLU A 132 28.91 0.82 8.85
N VAL A 133 29.53 -0.36 8.91
CA VAL A 133 28.80 -1.64 8.91
C VAL A 133 27.97 -1.81 10.19
N LYS A 134 28.51 -1.41 11.35
CA LYS A 134 27.77 -1.41 12.62
C LYS A 134 26.56 -0.48 12.57
N GLU A 135 26.71 0.72 12.03
CA GLU A 135 25.60 1.67 11.84
C GLU A 135 24.53 1.12 10.90
N LYS A 136 24.95 0.51 9.77
CA LYS A 136 24.02 -0.12 8.82
C LYS A 136 23.26 -1.27 9.45
N ARG A 137 23.91 -2.10 10.29
CA ARG A 137 23.25 -3.17 11.06
C ARG A 137 22.21 -2.61 12.02
N ARG A 138 22.50 -1.51 12.73
CA ARG A 138 21.54 -0.85 13.63
C ARG A 138 20.29 -0.41 12.87
N ARG A 139 20.46 0.28 11.74
CA ARG A 139 19.34 0.71 10.88
C ARG A 139 18.55 -0.47 10.32
N HIS A 140 19.21 -1.52 9.86
CA HIS A 140 18.55 -2.75 9.40
C HIS A 140 17.71 -3.39 10.51
N ALA A 141 18.22 -3.45 11.74
CA ALA A 141 17.49 -4.02 12.87
C ALA A 141 16.25 -3.20 13.24
N GLU A 142 16.34 -1.86 13.20
CA GLU A 142 15.21 -0.96 13.41
C GLU A 142 14.14 -1.12 12.31
N GLN A 143 14.57 -1.14 11.04
CA GLN A 143 13.67 -1.37 9.91
C GLN A 143 13.00 -2.74 10.00
N LEU A 144 13.75 -3.79 10.33
CA LEU A 144 13.23 -5.14 10.50
C LEU A 144 12.15 -5.19 11.58
N LYS A 145 12.39 -4.53 12.73
CA LYS A 145 11.42 -4.43 13.81
C LYS A 145 10.12 -3.77 13.33
N HIS A 146 10.21 -2.62 12.68
CA HIS A 146 9.04 -1.90 12.18
C HIS A 146 8.28 -2.69 11.10
N SER A 147 8.99 -3.28 10.14
CA SER A 147 8.37 -4.12 9.10
C SER A 147 7.70 -5.36 9.68
N ALA A 148 8.30 -6.00 10.69
CA ALA A 148 7.72 -7.16 11.37
C ALA A 148 6.47 -6.77 12.18
N GLU A 149 6.48 -5.64 12.89
CA GLU A 149 5.31 -5.12 13.61
C GLU A 149 4.15 -4.81 12.65
N ARG A 150 4.44 -4.20 11.50
CA ARG A 150 3.43 -3.93 10.46
C ARG A 150 2.87 -5.22 9.87
N LEU A 151 3.74 -6.18 9.54
CA LEU A 151 3.34 -7.48 9.00
C LEU A 151 2.43 -8.20 9.98
N LYS A 152 2.83 -8.31 11.26
CA LYS A 152 2.00 -8.89 12.31
C LYS A 152 0.62 -8.22 12.37
N GLY A 153 0.60 -6.89 12.36
CA GLY A 153 -0.66 -6.16 12.39
C GLY A 153 -1.55 -6.42 11.18
N ILE A 154 -1.01 -6.58 9.97
CA ILE A 154 -1.81 -6.95 8.79
C ILE A 154 -2.38 -8.35 8.96
N LEU A 155 -1.58 -9.31 9.44
CA LEU A 155 -2.01 -10.69 9.64
C LEU A 155 -3.12 -10.82 10.70
N GLU A 156 -3.20 -9.89 11.66
CA GLU A 156 -4.30 -9.80 12.62
C GLU A 156 -5.58 -9.19 12.01
N ASP A 157 -5.47 -8.43 10.93
CA ASP A 157 -6.58 -7.69 10.30
C ASP A 157 -7.29 -8.50 9.19
N ILE A 158 -6.67 -9.56 8.66
CA ILE A 158 -7.14 -10.37 7.51
C ILE A 158 -7.60 -11.77 7.89
#